data_AF-A0AAU1QLE5-F1
#
_entry.id   AF-A0AAU1QLE5-F1
#
_cell.length_a   1.000
_cell.length_b   1.000
_cell.length_c   1.000
_cell.angle_alpha   90.00
_cell.angle_beta   90.00
_cell.angle_gamma   90.00
#
_symmetry.space_group_name_H-M   'P 1'
#
loop_
_entity.id
_entity.type
_entity.pdbx_description
1 polymer ?
#
loop_
_entity_poly.entity_id
_entity_poly.type
_entity_poly.pdbx_seq_one_letter_code
_entity_poly.pdbx_strand_id
1 'polypeptide(L)'
;MIYQPPTALPHELLNDEEVQRALADHDFGAVFRMARERTGISYSKIAAECDIKPERVGTLAKGQGRITTFGKIVNIADALRVPGHLLGLTPRPWEVDAADGAFAGMSPSENGMHVRRRTILQAATTTGLAAALPALHRPDPPRRITNAYVERLRERTARLRRLDDFLGGGDTYRVYVGEVQFTKGLLRRGSFTDETRRRLTALHAEQAQQAGWAAFDGGRTQDAESLYTESREAAKDAGDADLYGNSLAFLAYKTIADDRRAAVAFAEDSCATITARTPSSVRALLYERLAWACAVDSQLTGTERALAAARDALETAQGGEPQPDWSTWVDLTELDIMTGRCWTELRRPLRAVPVLTAALDRYSDDHARDKALYLSWLADAYLTAGEVEQAAAKAGRALELATGVASIRPRQRIDPILGRLRAHMDLGSVRDLLERTAG
;
A
#
# COMPACT_ATOMS: atom_id res chain seq x y z
N MET A 1 3.26 -15.33 -37.21
CA MET A 1 1.79 -15.23 -37.40
C MET A 1 1.21 -15.02 -36.01
N ILE A 2 0.75 -13.80 -35.70
CA ILE A 2 0.25 -13.46 -34.35
C ILE A 2 -1.07 -14.21 -34.15
N TYR A 3 -1.16 -15.08 -33.15
CA TYR A 3 -2.39 -15.81 -32.82
C TYR A 3 -3.48 -14.81 -32.42
N GLN A 4 -4.61 -14.81 -33.14
CA GLN A 4 -5.79 -14.02 -32.83
C GLN A 4 -6.86 -14.96 -32.24
N PRO A 5 -7.22 -14.78 -30.96
CA PRO A 5 -8.17 -15.66 -30.32
C PRO A 5 -9.54 -15.48 -30.97
N PRO A 6 -10.35 -16.53 -31.02
CA PRO A 6 -11.62 -16.54 -31.73
C PRO A 6 -12.73 -15.76 -30.99
N THR A 7 -12.35 -15.09 -29.89
CA THR A 7 -13.12 -14.15 -29.06
C THR A 7 -12.62 -12.70 -29.19
N ALA A 8 -11.62 -12.42 -30.04
CA ALA A 8 -11.14 -11.08 -30.29
C ALA A 8 -12.28 -10.17 -30.77
N LEU A 9 -12.48 -9.05 -30.08
CA LEU A 9 -13.52 -8.09 -30.44
C LEU A 9 -13.15 -7.34 -31.72
N PRO A 10 -14.09 -7.14 -32.67
CA PRO A 10 -13.84 -6.34 -33.86
C PRO A 10 -13.49 -4.90 -33.49
N HIS A 11 -12.66 -4.26 -34.33
CA HIS A 11 -12.23 -2.88 -34.10
C HIS A 11 -13.41 -1.89 -34.06
N GLU A 12 -14.44 -2.12 -34.87
CA GLU A 12 -15.69 -1.34 -34.87
C GLU A 12 -16.39 -1.37 -33.51
N LEU A 13 -16.41 -2.53 -32.84
CA LEU A 13 -17.01 -2.67 -31.52
C LEU A 13 -16.15 -2.02 -30.43
N LEU A 14 -14.82 -2.07 -30.55
CA LEU A 14 -13.90 -1.42 -29.61
C LEU A 14 -13.92 0.11 -29.69
N ASN A 15 -14.40 0.67 -30.81
CA ASN A 15 -14.55 2.10 -31.03
C ASN A 15 -15.96 2.62 -30.68
N ASP A 16 -16.89 1.74 -30.31
CA ASP A 16 -18.23 2.12 -29.88
C ASP A 16 -18.19 2.79 -28.50
N GLU A 17 -18.86 3.94 -28.36
CA GLU A 17 -18.82 4.74 -27.12
C GLU A 17 -19.39 4.01 -25.90
N GLU A 18 -20.40 3.15 -26.09
CA GLU A 18 -21.02 2.38 -25.01
C GLU A 18 -20.06 1.26 -24.54
N VAL A 19 -19.37 0.62 -25.48
CA VAL A 19 -18.34 -0.39 -25.19
C VAL A 19 -17.14 0.25 -24.49
N GLN A 20 -16.65 1.40 -24.97
CA GLN A 20 -15.55 2.10 -24.32
C GLN A 20 -15.89 2.55 -22.91
N ARG A 21 -17.12 3.03 -22.67
CA ARG A 21 -17.58 3.40 -21.34
C ARG A 21 -17.65 2.19 -20.41
N ALA A 22 -18.21 1.07 -20.88
CA ALA A 22 -18.25 -0.16 -20.10
C ALA A 22 -16.85 -0.73 -19.80
N LEU A 23 -15.91 -0.63 -20.75
CA LEU A 23 -14.51 -1.01 -20.54
C LEU A 23 -13.83 -0.09 -19.52
N ALA A 24 -14.04 1.23 -19.59
CA ALA A 24 -13.48 2.19 -18.65
C ALA A 24 -14.01 1.97 -17.21
N ASP A 25 -15.30 1.64 -17.07
CA ASP A 25 -15.95 1.39 -15.78
C ASP A 25 -15.72 -0.04 -15.25
N HIS A 26 -14.94 -0.86 -15.97
CA HIS A 26 -14.74 -2.29 -15.69
C HIS A 26 -16.07 -3.07 -15.57
N ASP A 27 -17.11 -2.64 -16.29
CA ASP A 27 -18.38 -3.36 -16.44
C ASP A 27 -18.26 -4.44 -17.53
N PHE A 28 -17.51 -5.49 -17.20
CA PHE A 28 -17.33 -6.62 -18.11
C PHE A 28 -18.64 -7.36 -18.41
N GLY A 29 -19.68 -7.21 -17.57
CA GLY A 29 -21.00 -7.76 -17.84
C GLY A 29 -21.63 -7.13 -19.08
N ALA A 30 -21.62 -5.79 -19.14
CA ALA A 30 -22.08 -5.04 -20.31
C ALA A 30 -21.22 -5.36 -21.55
N VAL A 31 -19.89 -5.44 -21.40
CA VAL A 31 -18.97 -5.79 -22.50
C VAL A 31 -19.28 -7.18 -23.07
N PHE A 32 -19.48 -8.19 -22.23
CA PHE A 32 -19.81 -9.55 -22.70
C PHE A 32 -21.15 -9.59 -23.43
N ARG A 33 -22.16 -8.88 -22.93
CA ARG A 33 -23.47 -8.77 -23.56
C ARG A 33 -23.38 -8.10 -24.93
N MET A 34 -22.72 -6.95 -25.03
CA MET A 34 -22.51 -6.26 -26.31
C MET A 34 -21.68 -7.09 -27.30
N ALA A 35 -20.64 -7.79 -26.83
CA ALA A 35 -19.87 -8.73 -27.65
C ALA A 35 -20.78 -9.82 -28.23
N ARG A 36 -21.64 -10.44 -27.41
CA ARG A 36 -22.57 -11.48 -27.89
C ARG A 36 -23.60 -10.94 -28.89
N GLU A 37 -24.25 -9.84 -28.56
CA GLU A 37 -25.34 -9.28 -29.35
C GLU A 37 -24.86 -8.73 -30.70
N ARG A 38 -23.67 -8.11 -30.73
CA ARG A 38 -23.19 -7.39 -31.91
C ARG A 38 -22.20 -8.19 -32.77
N THR A 39 -21.64 -9.30 -32.26
CA THR A 39 -20.63 -10.11 -32.98
C THR A 39 -20.95 -11.61 -33.04
N GLY A 40 -21.96 -12.06 -32.29
CA GLY A 40 -22.33 -13.47 -32.23
C GLY A 40 -21.41 -14.37 -31.37
N ILE A 41 -20.40 -13.81 -30.69
CA ILE A 41 -19.52 -14.57 -29.79
C ILE A 41 -20.35 -15.08 -28.58
N SER A 42 -20.38 -16.40 -28.38
CA SER A 42 -21.16 -17.01 -27.29
C SER A 42 -20.51 -16.80 -25.92
N TYR A 43 -21.33 -16.72 -24.86
CA TYR A 43 -20.82 -16.63 -23.48
C TYR A 43 -19.96 -17.82 -23.07
N SER A 44 -20.26 -19.02 -23.58
CA SER A 44 -19.43 -20.19 -23.31
C SER A 44 -18.03 -20.06 -23.91
N LYS A 45 -17.89 -19.36 -25.04
CA LYS A 45 -16.60 -19.11 -25.69
C LYS A 45 -15.81 -18.02 -24.95
N ILE A 46 -16.49 -16.94 -24.55
CA ILE A 46 -15.90 -15.90 -23.68
C ILE A 46 -15.43 -16.50 -22.36
N ALA A 47 -16.24 -17.38 -21.75
CA ALA A 47 -15.92 -18.05 -20.50
C ALA A 47 -14.63 -18.89 -20.60
N ALA A 48 -14.52 -19.70 -21.66
CA ALA A 48 -13.36 -20.54 -21.90
C ALA A 48 -12.06 -19.73 -22.08
N GLU A 49 -12.11 -18.64 -22.86
CA GLU A 49 -10.92 -17.83 -23.17
C GLU A 49 -10.54 -16.89 -22.01
N CYS A 50 -11.50 -16.35 -21.26
CA CYS A 50 -11.23 -15.47 -20.12
C CYS A 50 -10.86 -16.23 -18.83
N ASP A 51 -10.87 -17.57 -18.84
CA ASP A 51 -10.73 -18.41 -17.65
C ASP A 51 -11.79 -18.05 -16.58
N ILE A 52 -13.06 -17.97 -16.99
CA ILE A 52 -14.22 -17.67 -16.13
C ILE A 52 -15.22 -18.82 -16.26
N LYS A 53 -15.85 -19.25 -15.15
CA LYS A 53 -16.94 -20.24 -15.21
C LYS A 53 -18.08 -19.72 -16.11
N PRO A 54 -18.63 -20.52 -17.06
CA PRO A 54 -19.69 -20.08 -17.97
C PRO A 54 -20.91 -19.46 -17.28
N GLU A 55 -21.31 -20.03 -16.14
CA GLU A 55 -22.39 -19.53 -15.28
C GLU A 55 -22.13 -18.09 -14.81
N ARG A 56 -20.87 -17.78 -14.44
CA ARG A 56 -20.47 -16.45 -13.97
C ARG A 56 -20.51 -15.41 -15.08
N VAL A 57 -20.14 -15.76 -16.32
CA VAL A 57 -20.25 -14.85 -17.47
C VAL A 57 -21.72 -14.47 -17.71
N GLY A 58 -22.64 -15.44 -17.63
CA GLY A 58 -24.08 -15.19 -17.74
C GLY A 58 -24.64 -14.31 -16.62
N THR A 59 -24.20 -14.51 -15.39
CA THR A 59 -24.60 -13.69 -14.23
C THR A 59 -24.09 -12.25 -14.35
N LEU A 60 -22.83 -12.07 -14.75
CA LEU A 60 -22.26 -10.74 -15.02
C LEU A 60 -23.02 -10.02 -16.14
N ALA A 61 -23.35 -10.71 -17.23
CA ALA A 61 -24.10 -10.13 -18.35
C ALA A 61 -25.53 -9.68 -17.97
N LYS A 62 -26.10 -10.23 -16.90
CA LYS A 62 -27.38 -9.79 -16.31
C LYS A 62 -27.21 -8.61 -15.33
N GLY A 63 -26.00 -8.07 -15.18
CA GLY A 63 -25.68 -6.99 -14.25
C GLY A 63 -25.49 -7.45 -12.80
N GLN A 64 -25.32 -8.75 -12.57
CA GLN A 64 -25.18 -9.31 -11.22
C GLN A 64 -23.70 -9.62 -10.92
N GLY A 65 -23.10 -8.80 -10.05
CA GLY A 65 -21.70 -8.93 -9.64
C GLY A 65 -20.71 -8.15 -10.52
N ARG A 66 -19.44 -8.11 -10.12
CA ARG A 66 -18.35 -7.44 -10.84
C ARG A 66 -17.09 -8.33 -10.90
N ILE A 67 -16.17 -7.99 -11.79
CA ILE A 67 -14.79 -8.48 -11.78
C ILE A 67 -13.94 -7.42 -11.09
N THR A 68 -13.34 -7.75 -9.96
CA THR A 68 -12.55 -6.81 -9.15
C THR A 68 -11.08 -7.20 -9.05
N THR A 69 -10.72 -8.42 -9.45
CA THR A 69 -9.34 -8.91 -9.37
C THR A 69 -8.56 -8.49 -10.62
N PHE A 70 -7.44 -7.78 -10.43
CA PHE A 70 -6.54 -7.35 -11.51
C PHE A 70 -6.15 -8.50 -12.45
N GLY A 71 -5.78 -9.67 -11.91
CA GLY A 71 -5.44 -10.84 -12.74
C GLY A 71 -6.56 -11.28 -13.69
N LYS A 72 -7.83 -11.16 -13.29
CA LYS A 72 -8.96 -11.48 -14.15
C LYS A 72 -9.21 -10.39 -15.20
N ILE A 73 -8.97 -9.12 -14.87
CA ILE A 73 -9.04 -8.00 -15.81
C ILE A 73 -8.01 -8.15 -16.93
N VAL A 74 -6.78 -8.53 -16.55
CA VAL A 74 -5.67 -8.86 -17.47
C VAL A 74 -6.04 -10.00 -18.42
N ASN A 75 -6.61 -11.08 -17.88
CA ASN A 75 -7.04 -12.23 -18.71
C ASN A 75 -8.15 -11.86 -19.68
N ILE A 76 -9.15 -11.08 -19.25
CA ILE A 76 -10.23 -10.62 -20.12
C ILE A 76 -9.67 -9.74 -21.25
N ALA A 77 -8.71 -8.85 -20.95
CA ALA A 77 -8.07 -8.02 -21.96
C ALA A 77 -7.38 -8.86 -23.05
N ASP A 78 -6.67 -9.92 -22.67
CA ASP A 78 -5.98 -10.80 -23.61
C ASP A 78 -6.93 -11.67 -24.42
N ALA A 79 -7.93 -12.25 -23.75
CA ALA A 79 -8.92 -13.14 -24.33
C ALA A 79 -9.79 -12.41 -25.37
N LEU A 80 -10.19 -11.18 -25.08
CA LEU A 80 -11.04 -10.37 -25.94
C LEU A 80 -10.26 -9.47 -26.90
N ARG A 81 -8.93 -9.47 -26.82
CA ARG A 81 -8.06 -8.51 -27.53
C ARG A 81 -8.50 -7.08 -27.35
N VAL A 82 -8.88 -6.74 -26.12
CA VAL A 82 -9.15 -5.36 -25.73
C VAL A 82 -7.81 -4.69 -25.48
N PRO A 83 -7.47 -3.62 -26.21
CA PRO A 83 -6.25 -2.87 -25.97
C PRO A 83 -6.18 -2.44 -24.51
N GLY A 84 -5.02 -2.66 -23.89
CA GLY A 84 -4.84 -2.47 -22.46
C GLY A 84 -5.25 -1.07 -22.03
N HIS A 85 -5.03 -0.06 -22.86
CA HIS A 85 -5.40 1.32 -22.58
C HIS A 85 -6.91 1.55 -22.37
N LEU A 86 -7.79 0.75 -22.99
CA LEU A 86 -9.24 0.85 -22.79
C LEU A 86 -9.69 0.29 -21.43
N LEU A 87 -8.88 -0.55 -20.80
CA LEU A 87 -9.15 -1.18 -19.50
C LEU A 87 -8.28 -0.60 -18.36
N GLY A 88 -7.49 0.44 -18.65
CA GLY A 88 -6.50 0.94 -17.68
C GLY A 88 -5.37 -0.06 -17.40
N LEU A 89 -5.02 -0.91 -18.37
CA LEU A 89 -3.89 -1.84 -18.37
C LEU A 89 -2.75 -1.36 -19.28
N THR A 90 -1.54 -1.89 -19.06
CA THR A 90 -0.42 -1.67 -19.99
C THR A 90 -0.76 -2.30 -21.35
N PRO A 91 -0.21 -1.79 -22.47
CA PRO A 91 -0.34 -2.46 -23.77
C PRO A 91 0.02 -3.93 -23.60
N ARG A 92 -0.89 -4.79 -24.02
CA ARG A 92 -0.73 -6.22 -23.93
C ARG A 92 0.41 -6.64 -24.88
N PRO A 93 1.10 -7.76 -24.62
CA PRO A 93 2.21 -8.21 -25.47
C PRO A 93 1.86 -8.24 -26.97
N TRP A 94 0.62 -8.59 -27.28
CA TRP A 94 0.11 -8.65 -28.65
C TRP A 94 -0.19 -7.29 -29.31
N GLU A 95 -0.20 -6.18 -28.56
CA GLU A 95 -0.28 -4.82 -29.11
C GLU A 95 1.09 -4.33 -29.60
N VAL A 96 2.17 -4.84 -29.02
CA VAL A 96 3.56 -4.44 -29.31
C VAL A 96 4.08 -5.18 -30.53
N ASP A 97 3.79 -6.49 -30.63
CA ASP A 97 4.11 -7.31 -31.80
C ASP A 97 3.43 -6.79 -33.10
N ALA A 98 2.32 -6.05 -32.97
CA ALA A 98 1.65 -5.40 -34.10
C ALA A 98 2.35 -4.10 -34.55
N ALA A 99 3.11 -3.44 -33.67
CA ALA A 99 3.83 -2.20 -33.95
C ALA A 99 5.26 -2.46 -34.47
N ASP A 100 5.92 -3.54 -34.02
CA ASP A 100 7.28 -3.92 -34.42
C ASP A 100 7.39 -4.44 -35.88
N GLY A 101 6.26 -4.70 -36.54
CA GLY A 101 6.23 -5.02 -37.98
C GLY A 101 6.54 -3.84 -38.91
N ALA A 102 6.54 -2.60 -38.40
CA ALA A 102 6.69 -1.39 -39.22
C ALA A 102 8.08 -0.72 -39.12
N PHE A 103 8.92 -1.11 -38.16
CA PHE A 103 10.23 -0.47 -37.94
C PHE A 103 11.32 -1.50 -37.63
N ALA A 104 11.60 -2.38 -38.59
CA ALA A 104 12.80 -3.22 -38.55
C ALA A 104 14.04 -2.39 -38.94
N GLY A 105 14.84 -1.96 -37.95
CA GLY A 105 16.17 -1.42 -38.23
C GLY A 105 16.77 -0.54 -37.14
N MET A 106 17.14 -1.13 -35.99
CA MET A 106 18.35 -0.83 -35.19
C MET A 106 18.17 -1.36 -33.76
N SER A 107 19.05 -2.28 -33.34
CA SER A 107 19.31 -2.54 -31.92
C SER A 107 20.41 -1.59 -31.45
N PRO A 108 20.38 -1.14 -30.18
CA PRO A 108 20.97 -1.95 -29.11
C PRO A 108 20.08 -2.08 -27.86
N SER A 109 20.43 -3.08 -27.06
CA SER A 109 19.79 -3.51 -25.80
C SER A 109 19.62 -2.41 -24.75
N GLU A 110 18.39 -1.92 -24.53
CA GLU A 110 18.01 -1.04 -23.40
C GLU A 110 16.57 -1.29 -22.92
N ASN A 111 16.20 -2.55 -22.60
CA ASN A 111 14.87 -2.86 -22.08
C ASN A 111 14.86 -2.95 -20.55
N GLY A 112 14.57 -1.81 -19.91
CA GLY A 112 14.33 -1.77 -18.46
C GLY A 112 13.71 -0.49 -17.90
N MET A 113 13.74 0.63 -18.65
CA MET A 113 13.35 1.95 -18.18
C MET A 113 11.95 2.44 -18.63
N HIS A 114 11.41 1.94 -19.76
CA HIS A 114 10.14 2.47 -20.30
C HIS A 114 8.86 1.87 -19.69
N VAL A 115 8.95 0.68 -19.07
CA VAL A 115 7.81 -0.05 -18.49
C VAL A 115 7.28 0.61 -17.19
N ARG A 116 8.09 1.43 -16.52
CA ARG A 116 7.85 1.83 -15.11
C ARG A 116 7.23 3.22 -14.92
N ARG A 117 7.11 4.02 -15.98
CA ARG A 117 6.32 5.28 -15.95
C ARG A 117 4.80 5.02 -15.92
N ARG A 118 4.36 3.80 -16.25
CA ARG A 118 2.98 3.52 -16.68
C ARG A 118 2.07 2.90 -15.61
N THR A 119 2.61 2.11 -14.68
CA THR A 119 1.86 1.61 -13.48
C THR A 119 1.40 2.78 -12.61
N ILE A 120 2.32 3.72 -12.41
CA ILE A 120 2.13 5.17 -12.44
C ILE A 120 0.71 5.70 -12.68
N LEU A 121 0.35 5.67 -13.96
CA LEU A 121 -0.74 6.42 -14.58
C LEU A 121 -2.10 5.73 -14.44
N GLN A 122 -2.15 4.49 -13.94
CA GLN A 122 -3.36 3.66 -13.94
C GLN A 122 -4.15 3.71 -12.63
N ALA A 123 -3.57 4.26 -11.56
CA ALA A 123 -4.35 4.69 -10.40
C ALA A 123 -5.24 5.92 -10.69
N ALA A 124 -5.20 6.46 -11.92
CA ALA A 124 -5.69 7.80 -12.20
C ALA A 124 -7.20 7.95 -12.52
N THR A 125 -7.94 6.86 -12.73
CA THR A 125 -9.26 6.93 -13.40
C THR A 125 -10.47 6.60 -12.53
N THR A 126 -10.30 6.25 -11.25
CA THR A 126 -11.41 6.16 -10.28
C THR A 126 -11.62 7.51 -9.59
N THR A 127 -12.42 8.38 -10.20
CA THR A 127 -13.07 9.62 -9.70
C THR A 127 -12.33 10.51 -8.66
N GLY A 128 -10.99 10.49 -8.62
CA GLY A 128 -10.18 11.32 -7.70
C GLY A 128 -8.75 11.65 -8.18
N LEU A 129 -8.21 10.99 -9.23
CA LEU A 129 -6.81 11.14 -9.63
C LEU A 129 -6.56 11.76 -11.03
N ALA A 130 -7.52 12.44 -11.66
CA ALA A 130 -7.14 13.42 -12.70
C ALA A 130 -6.12 14.46 -12.14
N ALA A 131 -6.13 14.69 -10.83
CA ALA A 131 -5.18 15.49 -10.07
C ALA A 131 -3.80 14.84 -9.80
N ALA A 132 -3.60 13.54 -10.10
CA ALA A 132 -2.34 12.84 -9.84
C ALA A 132 -1.43 12.70 -11.06
N LEU A 133 -1.87 13.08 -12.27
CA LEU A 133 -0.97 13.18 -13.43
C LEU A 133 0.28 14.04 -13.19
N PRO A 134 0.20 15.21 -12.51
CA PRO A 134 1.37 15.97 -12.05
C PRO A 134 2.21 15.24 -10.98
N ALA A 135 1.61 14.31 -10.23
CA ALA A 135 2.30 13.52 -9.20
C ALA A 135 3.26 12.48 -9.78
N LEU A 136 3.22 12.22 -11.10
CA LEU A 136 4.04 11.21 -11.77
C LEU A 136 5.11 11.82 -12.67
N HIS A 137 4.86 13.05 -13.12
CA HIS A 137 5.85 13.87 -13.77
C HIS A 137 6.85 14.36 -12.72
N ARG A 138 8.09 13.88 -12.83
CA ARG A 138 9.20 14.41 -12.05
C ARG A 138 9.62 15.74 -12.69
N PRO A 139 9.71 16.85 -11.92
CA PRO A 139 10.12 18.12 -12.50
C PRO A 139 11.55 18.02 -13.04
N ASP A 140 11.82 18.66 -14.17
CA ASP A 140 13.18 18.71 -14.72
C ASP A 140 14.12 19.46 -13.77
N PRO A 141 15.33 18.94 -13.52
CA PRO A 141 16.28 19.58 -12.63
C PRO A 141 16.82 20.88 -13.25
N PRO A 142 16.85 22.00 -12.51
CA PRO A 142 17.52 23.21 -12.97
C PRO A 142 19.05 22.99 -13.03
N ARG A 143 19.76 23.83 -13.80
CA ARG A 143 21.23 23.78 -13.89
C ARG A 143 21.93 23.89 -12.53
N ARG A 144 21.36 24.69 -11.62
CA ARG A 144 21.75 24.76 -10.20
C ARG A 144 20.53 24.42 -9.36
N ILE A 145 20.66 23.45 -8.47
CA ILE A 145 19.59 23.01 -7.57
C ILE A 145 19.32 24.10 -6.53
N THR A 146 18.05 24.40 -6.33
CA THR A 146 17.57 25.46 -5.42
C THR A 146 16.63 24.90 -4.37
N ASN A 147 16.43 25.62 -3.26
CA ASN A 147 15.45 25.25 -2.24
C ASN A 147 14.04 25.06 -2.83
N ALA A 148 13.62 25.93 -3.75
CA ALA A 148 12.32 25.80 -4.42
C ALA A 148 12.19 24.50 -5.23
N TYR A 149 13.28 23.99 -5.79
CA TYR A 149 13.26 22.69 -6.46
C TYR A 149 13.17 21.52 -5.46
N VAL A 150 13.87 21.62 -4.33
CA VAL A 150 13.76 20.62 -3.24
C VAL A 150 12.31 20.53 -2.74
N GLU A 151 11.64 21.67 -2.55
CA GLU A 151 10.23 21.67 -2.14
C GLU A 151 9.31 21.01 -3.17
N ARG A 152 9.52 21.24 -4.48
CA ARG A 152 8.74 20.52 -5.51
C ARG A 152 8.92 19.00 -5.44
N LEU A 153 10.14 18.54 -5.13
CA LEU A 153 10.40 17.11 -4.93
C LEU A 153 9.74 16.59 -3.63
N ARG A 154 9.71 17.39 -2.56
CA ARG A 154 9.01 17.05 -1.32
C ARG A 154 7.50 16.94 -1.52
N GLU A 155 6.88 17.90 -2.22
CA GLU A 155 5.47 17.83 -2.60
C GLU A 155 5.15 16.61 -3.47
N ARG A 156 6.09 16.18 -4.31
CA ARG A 156 5.97 14.95 -5.09
C ARG A 156 6.01 13.72 -4.19
N THR A 157 6.95 13.63 -3.25
CA THR A 157 7.00 12.56 -2.24
C THR A 157 5.67 12.49 -1.46
N ALA A 158 5.13 13.62 -1.03
CA ALA A 158 3.83 13.71 -0.35
C ALA A 158 2.68 13.16 -1.20
N ARG A 159 2.66 13.47 -2.50
CA ARG A 159 1.64 12.94 -3.42
C ARG A 159 1.80 11.42 -3.63
N LEU A 160 3.02 10.90 -3.67
CA LEU A 160 3.27 9.46 -3.75
C LEU A 160 2.81 8.72 -2.49
N ARG A 161 2.97 9.33 -1.31
CA ARG A 161 2.48 8.79 -0.04
C ARG A 161 0.97 8.57 -0.04
N ARG A 162 0.22 9.60 -0.44
CA ARG A 162 -1.25 9.49 -0.60
C ARG A 162 -1.67 8.42 -1.61
N LEU A 163 -0.84 8.13 -2.61
CA LEU A 163 -1.10 7.05 -3.56
C LEU A 163 -0.80 5.67 -2.98
N ASP A 164 0.23 5.57 -2.13
CA ASP A 164 0.59 4.32 -1.43
C ASP A 164 -0.54 3.78 -0.56
N ASP A 165 -1.34 4.66 0.04
CA ASP A 165 -2.51 4.30 0.84
C ASP A 165 -3.52 3.41 0.08
N PHE A 166 -3.56 3.52 -1.25
CA PHE A 166 -4.45 2.73 -2.12
C PHE A 166 -3.75 1.55 -2.79
N LEU A 167 -2.48 1.70 -3.19
CA LEU A 167 -1.77 0.68 -3.97
C LEU A 167 -1.11 -0.39 -3.09
N GLY A 168 -0.63 -0.01 -1.90
CA GLY A 168 0.22 -0.86 -1.06
C GLY A 168 1.70 -0.84 -1.46
N GLY A 169 2.56 -1.18 -0.50
CA GLY A 169 4.01 -1.01 -0.61
C GLY A 169 4.68 -1.90 -1.65
N GLY A 170 4.10 -3.08 -1.93
CA GLY A 170 4.61 -4.00 -2.95
C GLY A 170 4.65 -3.36 -4.35
N ASP A 171 3.63 -2.57 -4.69
CA ASP A 171 3.49 -1.91 -5.99
C ASP A 171 4.21 -0.56 -6.04
N THR A 172 4.25 0.18 -4.94
CA THR A 172 4.90 1.50 -4.87
C THR A 172 6.41 1.44 -4.64
N TYR A 173 6.95 0.32 -4.13
CA TYR A 173 8.37 0.19 -3.76
C TYR A 173 9.34 0.69 -4.83
N ARG A 174 9.14 0.29 -6.09
CA ARG A 174 10.04 0.67 -7.20
C ARG A 174 9.96 2.15 -7.54
N VAL A 175 8.80 2.78 -7.32
CA VAL A 175 8.60 4.22 -7.51
C VAL A 175 9.43 4.97 -6.48
N TYR A 176 9.32 4.59 -5.20
CA TYR A 176 10.09 5.20 -4.12
C TYR A 176 11.60 5.01 -4.29
N VAL A 177 12.06 3.81 -4.65
CA VAL A 177 13.48 3.59 -4.98
C VAL A 177 13.92 4.49 -6.14
N GLY A 178 13.06 4.68 -7.15
CA GLY A 178 13.31 5.61 -8.25
C GLY A 178 13.47 7.07 -7.81
N GLU A 179 12.74 7.51 -6.78
CA GLU A 179 12.91 8.84 -6.18
C GLU A 179 14.21 8.93 -5.36
N VAL A 180 14.51 7.92 -4.53
CA VAL A 180 15.75 7.82 -3.75
C VAL A 180 16.97 7.91 -4.66
N GLN A 181 17.01 7.11 -5.72
CA GLN A 181 18.14 7.09 -6.67
C GLN A 181 18.27 8.40 -7.46
N PHE A 182 17.15 9.03 -7.80
CA PHE A 182 17.16 10.33 -8.47
C PHE A 182 17.78 11.41 -7.57
N THR A 183 17.29 11.54 -6.34
CA THR A 183 17.80 12.51 -5.36
C THR A 183 19.27 12.26 -5.02
N LYS A 184 19.68 10.99 -4.89
CA LYS A 184 21.09 10.60 -4.73
C LYS A 184 21.95 11.03 -5.91
N GLY A 185 21.43 10.92 -7.13
CA GLY A 185 22.06 11.44 -8.34
C GLY A 185 22.27 12.96 -8.31
N LEU A 186 21.29 13.71 -7.79
CA LEU A 186 21.39 15.15 -7.60
C LEU A 186 22.44 15.52 -6.55
N LEU A 187 22.46 14.84 -5.39
CA LEU A 187 23.45 15.08 -4.33
C LEU A 187 24.89 14.84 -4.81
N ARG A 188 25.08 13.88 -5.73
CA ARG A 188 26.41 13.54 -6.28
C ARG A 188 26.89 14.50 -7.37
N ARG A 189 26.01 14.94 -8.27
CA ARG A 189 26.39 15.65 -9.51
C ARG A 189 25.90 17.08 -9.60
N GLY A 190 24.97 17.48 -8.72
CA GLY A 190 24.34 18.78 -8.73
C GLY A 190 25.26 19.88 -8.22
N SER A 191 24.96 21.11 -8.63
CA SER A 191 25.49 22.33 -8.02
C SER A 191 24.41 22.93 -7.12
N PHE A 192 24.77 23.28 -5.88
CA PHE A 192 23.85 23.84 -4.87
C PHE A 192 24.64 24.60 -3.79
N THR A 193 23.94 25.37 -2.96
CA THR A 193 24.51 25.95 -1.72
C THR A 193 24.54 24.89 -0.62
N ASP A 194 25.24 25.16 0.49
CA ASP A 194 25.26 24.25 1.65
C ASP A 194 23.88 24.09 2.29
N GLU A 195 23.08 25.15 2.33
CA GLU A 195 21.71 25.09 2.82
C GLU A 195 20.84 24.17 1.93
N THR A 196 20.92 24.34 0.61
CA THR A 196 20.20 23.48 -0.33
C THR A 196 20.70 22.04 -0.27
N ARG A 197 22.01 21.82 -0.07
CA ARG A 197 22.58 20.48 0.17
C ARG A 197 21.90 19.83 1.38
N ARG A 198 21.88 20.50 2.54
CA ARG A 198 21.25 19.97 3.77
C ARG A 198 19.78 19.63 3.56
N ARG A 199 19.00 20.50 2.92
CA ARG A 199 17.57 20.26 2.64
C ARG A 199 17.36 19.09 1.68
N LEU A 200 18.22 18.95 0.66
CA LEU A 200 18.17 17.83 -0.28
C LEU A 200 18.58 16.50 0.39
N THR A 201 19.55 16.53 1.31
CA THR A 201 19.91 15.37 2.14
C THR A 201 18.75 14.97 3.07
N ALA A 202 18.07 15.93 3.71
CA ALA A 202 16.88 15.64 4.52
C ALA A 202 15.75 15.02 3.68
N LEU A 203 15.50 15.54 2.47
CA LEU A 203 14.54 14.94 1.54
C LEU A 203 14.95 13.51 1.14
N HIS A 204 16.24 13.26 0.89
CA HIS A 204 16.74 11.92 0.60
C HIS A 204 16.49 10.96 1.77
N ALA A 205 16.72 11.43 3.01
CA ALA A 205 16.42 10.66 4.21
C ALA A 205 14.93 10.30 4.31
N GLU A 206 14.03 11.26 4.07
CA GLU A 206 12.58 11.02 4.05
C GLU A 206 12.19 10.01 2.96
N GLN A 207 12.70 10.17 1.73
CA GLN A 207 12.42 9.26 0.62
C GLN A 207 12.92 7.84 0.89
N ALA A 208 14.08 7.70 1.54
CA ALA A 208 14.62 6.41 1.94
C ALA A 208 13.72 5.72 2.99
N GLN A 209 13.13 6.47 3.94
CA GLN A 209 12.14 5.92 4.89
C GLN A 209 10.91 5.37 4.17
N GLN A 210 10.36 6.13 3.23
CA GLN A 210 9.17 5.69 2.47
C GLN A 210 9.48 4.47 1.60
N ALA A 211 10.65 4.45 0.94
CA ALA A 211 11.10 3.29 0.19
C ALA A 211 11.28 2.06 1.11
N GLY A 212 11.84 2.26 2.30
CA GLY A 212 12.01 1.21 3.30
C GLY A 212 10.67 0.67 3.81
N TRP A 213 9.69 1.54 4.04
CA TRP A 213 8.34 1.15 4.43
C TRP A 213 7.65 0.33 3.34
N ALA A 214 7.71 0.80 2.09
CA ALA A 214 7.16 0.06 0.95
C ALA A 214 7.83 -1.30 0.76
N ALA A 215 9.16 -1.38 0.96
CA ALA A 215 9.90 -2.63 0.96
C ALA A 215 9.41 -3.58 2.06
N PHE A 216 9.26 -3.08 3.29
CA PHE A 216 8.78 -3.84 4.44
C PHE A 216 7.36 -4.36 4.24
N ASP A 217 6.45 -3.50 3.76
CA ASP A 217 5.05 -3.84 3.47
C ASP A 217 4.94 -4.91 2.37
N GLY A 218 5.82 -4.84 1.36
CA GLY A 218 5.96 -5.82 0.29
C GLY A 218 6.81 -7.05 0.61
N GLY A 219 7.32 -7.20 1.85
CA GLY A 219 8.08 -8.39 2.27
C GLY A 219 9.56 -8.43 1.94
N ARG A 220 10.15 -7.33 1.51
CA ARG A 220 11.57 -7.20 1.16
C ARG A 220 12.39 -6.75 2.37
N THR A 221 12.52 -7.63 3.37
CA THR A 221 13.10 -7.28 4.68
C THR A 221 14.52 -6.72 4.59
N GLN A 222 15.39 -7.31 3.75
CA GLN A 222 16.77 -6.85 3.58
C GLN A 222 16.86 -5.46 2.92
N ASP A 223 16.00 -5.21 1.92
CA ASP A 223 15.91 -3.91 1.26
C ASP A 223 15.41 -2.85 2.25
N ALA A 224 14.41 -3.19 3.06
CA ALA A 224 13.87 -2.31 4.09
C ALA A 224 14.95 -1.88 5.10
N GLU A 225 15.72 -2.84 5.63
CA GLU A 225 16.81 -2.58 6.57
C GLU A 225 17.90 -1.68 5.99
N SER A 226 18.28 -1.95 4.73
CA SER A 226 19.27 -1.13 4.01
C SER A 226 18.78 0.31 3.84
N LEU A 227 17.51 0.50 3.47
CA LEU A 227 16.90 1.81 3.25
C LEU A 227 16.67 2.59 4.55
N TYR A 228 16.31 1.92 5.64
CA TYR A 228 16.22 2.56 6.96
C TYR A 228 17.59 2.99 7.47
N THR A 229 18.65 2.21 7.20
CA THR A 229 20.03 2.58 7.54
C THR A 229 20.49 3.78 6.72
N GLU A 230 20.28 3.78 5.40
CA GLU A 230 20.57 4.92 4.51
C GLU A 230 19.82 6.19 4.97
N SER A 231 18.54 6.04 5.35
CA SER A 231 17.78 7.15 5.91
C SER A 231 18.40 7.71 7.19
N ARG A 232 18.78 6.85 8.13
CA ARG A 232 19.37 7.26 9.42
C ARG A 232 20.66 8.05 9.21
N GLU A 233 21.53 7.57 8.32
CA GLU A 233 22.78 8.26 7.97
C GLU A 233 22.49 9.61 7.31
N ALA A 234 21.60 9.66 6.32
CA ALA A 234 21.23 10.90 5.65
C ALA A 234 20.56 11.93 6.59
N ALA A 235 19.69 11.48 7.50
CA ALA A 235 19.04 12.36 8.48
C ALA A 235 20.07 12.97 9.44
N LYS A 236 21.04 12.16 9.90
CA LYS A 236 22.16 12.60 10.73
C LYS A 236 23.02 13.64 10.00
N ASP A 237 23.38 13.37 8.74
CA ASP A 237 24.18 14.28 7.91
C ASP A 237 23.45 15.59 7.61
N ALA A 238 22.12 15.56 7.49
CA ALA A 238 21.30 16.75 7.32
C ALA A 238 21.14 17.57 8.62
N GLY A 239 21.42 16.97 9.78
CA GLY A 239 21.13 17.55 11.09
C GLY A 239 19.63 17.61 11.41
N ASP A 240 18.84 16.72 10.81
CA ASP A 240 17.38 16.67 10.97
C ASP A 240 17.01 15.66 12.08
N ALA A 241 16.78 16.16 13.29
CA ALA A 241 16.55 15.34 14.48
C ALA A 241 15.23 14.55 14.40
N ASP A 242 14.19 15.11 13.78
CA ASP A 242 12.87 14.48 13.69
C ASP A 242 12.91 13.30 12.71
N LEU A 243 13.55 13.47 11.54
CA LEU A 243 13.79 12.36 10.61
C LEU A 243 14.75 11.31 11.19
N TYR A 244 15.76 11.74 11.96
CA TYR A 244 16.67 10.81 12.62
C TYR A 244 15.94 9.95 13.65
N GLY A 245 15.12 10.57 14.51
CA GLY A 245 14.25 9.85 15.45
C GLY A 245 13.32 8.87 14.73
N ASN A 246 12.64 9.31 13.67
CA ASN A 246 11.76 8.44 12.90
C ASN A 246 12.50 7.25 12.26
N SER A 247 13.75 7.43 11.82
CA SER A 247 14.56 6.33 11.29
C SER A 247 14.87 5.27 12.35
N LEU A 248 15.13 5.68 13.59
CA LEU A 248 15.30 4.77 14.73
C LEU A 248 13.99 4.05 15.06
N ALA A 249 12.85 4.75 14.96
CA ALA A 249 11.53 4.17 15.17
C ALA A 249 11.20 3.09 14.12
N PHE A 250 11.60 3.27 12.85
CA PHE A 250 11.50 2.22 11.82
C PHE A 250 12.44 1.04 12.09
N LEU A 251 13.68 1.30 12.50
CA LEU A 251 14.62 0.25 12.88
C LEU A 251 14.10 -0.56 14.07
N ALA A 252 13.54 0.08 15.10
CA ALA A 252 12.87 -0.60 16.21
C ALA A 252 11.78 -1.54 15.70
N TYR A 253 10.94 -1.04 14.80
CA TYR A 253 9.81 -1.80 14.26
C TYR A 253 10.25 -3.01 13.41
N LYS A 254 11.34 -2.88 12.64
CA LYS A 254 11.93 -4.00 11.88
C LYS A 254 12.58 -5.02 12.82
N THR A 255 13.40 -4.56 13.74
CA THR A 255 14.26 -5.40 14.60
C THR A 255 13.44 -6.24 15.58
N ILE A 256 12.18 -5.88 15.84
CA ILE A 256 11.31 -6.53 16.83
C ILE A 256 11.12 -8.04 16.63
N ALA A 257 11.22 -8.53 15.38
CA ALA A 257 11.12 -9.94 15.06
C ALA A 257 12.41 -10.72 15.38
N ASP A 258 13.55 -10.03 15.37
CA ASP A 258 14.88 -10.60 15.55
C ASP A 258 15.35 -10.47 17.02
N ASP A 259 15.20 -9.28 17.60
CA ASP A 259 15.63 -8.94 18.96
C ASP A 259 14.71 -7.86 19.58
N ARG A 260 13.85 -8.29 20.51
CA ARG A 260 12.87 -7.42 21.18
C ARG A 260 13.51 -6.38 22.09
N ARG A 261 14.60 -6.73 22.77
CA ARG A 261 15.29 -5.79 23.68
C ARG A 261 16.01 -4.71 22.88
N ALA A 262 16.67 -5.10 21.79
CA ALA A 262 17.27 -4.13 20.87
C ALA A 262 16.20 -3.23 20.23
N ALA A 263 15.03 -3.77 19.89
CA ALA A 263 13.91 -2.97 19.39
C ALA A 263 13.43 -1.92 20.41
N VAL A 264 13.32 -2.27 21.69
CA VAL A 264 13.01 -1.31 22.77
C VAL A 264 14.10 -0.23 22.84
N ALA A 265 15.38 -0.61 22.85
CA ALA A 265 16.49 0.36 22.90
C ALA A 265 16.45 1.34 21.72
N PHE A 266 16.22 0.87 20.49
CA PHE A 266 16.05 1.76 19.33
C PHE A 266 14.85 2.72 19.48
N ALA A 267 13.75 2.26 20.08
CA ALA A 267 12.58 3.10 20.30
C ALA A 267 12.79 4.12 21.44
N GLU A 268 13.58 3.78 22.45
CA GLU A 268 14.03 4.70 23.50
C GLU A 268 14.96 5.77 22.92
N ASP A 269 15.96 5.38 22.13
CA ASP A 269 16.86 6.31 21.42
C ASP A 269 16.08 7.23 20.48
N SER A 270 15.07 6.68 19.79
CA SER A 270 14.12 7.45 18.99
C SER A 270 13.43 8.52 19.83
N CYS A 271 12.84 8.17 20.97
CA CYS A 271 12.19 9.12 21.87
C CYS A 271 13.15 10.16 22.46
N ALA A 272 14.42 9.81 22.66
CA ALA A 272 15.45 10.74 23.17
C ALA A 272 15.76 11.89 22.19
N THR A 273 15.33 11.79 20.93
CA THR A 273 15.46 12.90 19.95
C THR A 273 14.40 13.99 20.13
N ILE A 274 13.34 13.73 20.90
CA ILE A 274 12.24 14.66 21.10
C ILE A 274 12.73 15.91 21.83
N THR A 275 12.37 17.07 21.30
CA THR A 275 12.62 18.38 21.93
C THR A 275 11.31 19.17 22.06
N ALA A 276 11.36 20.31 22.75
CA ALA A 276 10.22 21.24 22.82
C ALA A 276 9.80 21.81 21.44
N ARG A 277 10.63 21.64 20.39
CA ARG A 277 10.32 22.07 19.02
C ARG A 277 9.82 20.93 18.13
N THR A 278 9.82 19.70 18.61
CA THR A 278 9.39 18.53 17.83
C THR A 278 7.86 18.57 17.70
N PRO A 279 7.30 18.53 16.48
CA PRO A 279 5.85 18.61 16.27
C PRO A 279 5.07 17.49 16.99
N SER A 280 3.84 17.79 17.41
CA SER A 280 2.98 16.84 18.15
C SER A 280 2.80 15.49 17.47
N SER A 281 2.53 15.47 16.15
CA SER A 281 2.36 14.20 15.41
C SER A 281 3.63 13.37 15.36
N VAL A 282 4.80 14.03 15.32
CA VAL A 282 6.10 13.36 15.37
C VAL A 282 6.33 12.77 16.76
N ARG A 283 6.13 13.56 17.82
CA ARG A 283 6.23 13.07 19.21
C ARG A 283 5.35 11.83 19.43
N ALA A 284 4.08 11.90 19.00
CA ALA A 284 3.12 10.81 19.12
C ALA A 284 3.61 9.54 18.39
N LEU A 285 4.09 9.68 17.15
CA LEU A 285 4.64 8.58 16.36
C LEU A 285 5.79 7.86 17.10
N LEU A 286 6.75 8.62 17.64
CA LEU A 286 7.91 8.03 18.30
C LEU A 286 7.50 7.30 19.58
N TYR A 287 6.58 7.88 20.36
CA TYR A 287 6.03 7.23 21.55
C TYR A 287 5.17 6.01 21.21
N GLU A 288 4.40 6.02 20.13
CA GLU A 288 3.66 4.84 19.66
C GLU A 288 4.58 3.68 19.30
N ARG A 289 5.73 3.97 18.68
CA ARG A 289 6.73 2.95 18.34
C ARG A 289 7.41 2.39 19.58
N LEU A 290 7.64 3.22 20.62
CA LEU A 290 8.09 2.74 21.93
C LEU A 290 7.04 1.88 22.63
N ALA A 291 5.78 2.31 22.64
CA ALA A 291 4.67 1.55 23.21
C ALA A 291 4.58 0.15 22.57
N TRP A 292 4.67 0.10 21.24
CA TRP A 292 4.66 -1.13 20.47
C TRP A 292 5.85 -2.05 20.81
N ALA A 293 7.07 -1.50 20.87
CA ALA A 293 8.26 -2.26 21.24
C ALA A 293 8.15 -2.82 22.67
N CYS A 294 7.74 -2.00 23.64
CA CYS A 294 7.49 -2.44 25.00
C CYS A 294 6.40 -3.53 25.08
N ALA A 295 5.32 -3.42 24.31
CA ALA A 295 4.22 -4.38 24.35
C ALA A 295 4.68 -5.77 23.88
N VAL A 296 5.44 -5.84 22.77
CA VAL A 296 5.97 -7.10 22.24
C VAL A 296 7.04 -7.70 23.17
N ASP A 297 7.82 -6.87 23.87
CA ASP A 297 8.73 -7.32 24.93
C ASP A 297 8.03 -7.58 26.28
N SER A 298 6.69 -7.57 26.31
CA SER A 298 5.87 -7.81 27.52
C SER A 298 6.07 -6.82 28.68
N GLN A 299 6.55 -5.61 28.38
CA GLN A 299 6.76 -4.54 29.35
C GLN A 299 5.49 -3.70 29.52
N LEU A 300 4.59 -4.16 30.41
CA LEU A 300 3.30 -3.50 30.67
C LEU A 300 3.43 -2.01 31.03
N THR A 301 4.25 -1.69 32.04
CA THR A 301 4.39 -0.30 32.50
C THR A 301 5.05 0.59 31.45
N GLY A 302 6.01 0.06 30.69
CA GLY A 302 6.62 0.78 29.57
C GLY A 302 5.59 1.13 28.49
N THR A 303 4.75 0.16 28.14
CA THR A 303 3.64 0.31 27.19
C THR A 303 2.66 1.39 27.64
N GLU A 304 2.19 1.34 28.90
CA GLU A 304 1.23 2.31 29.45
C GLU A 304 1.77 3.74 29.44
N ARG A 305 3.01 3.92 29.89
CA ARG A 305 3.65 5.24 29.89
C ARG A 305 3.80 5.80 28.48
N ALA A 306 4.24 4.98 27.53
CA ALA A 306 4.45 5.42 26.16
C ALA A 306 3.12 5.75 25.45
N LEU A 307 2.06 4.94 25.63
CA LEU A 307 0.73 5.26 25.11
C LEU A 307 0.15 6.55 25.70
N ALA A 308 0.34 6.77 27.01
CA ALA A 308 -0.08 8.01 27.66
C ALA A 308 0.68 9.22 27.12
N ALA A 309 1.99 9.11 26.91
CA ALA A 309 2.82 10.18 26.35
C ALA A 309 2.45 10.49 24.89
N ALA A 310 2.12 9.47 24.08
CA ALA A 310 1.63 9.66 22.71
C ALA A 310 0.28 10.41 22.71
N ARG A 311 -0.63 10.04 23.60
CA ARG A 311 -1.94 10.71 23.74
C ARG A 311 -1.79 12.15 24.17
N ASP A 312 -1.00 12.40 25.21
CA ASP A 312 -0.71 13.75 25.69
C ASP A 312 -0.11 14.63 24.58
N ALA A 313 0.78 14.08 23.74
CA ALA A 313 1.35 14.81 22.62
C ALA A 313 0.29 15.29 21.60
N LEU A 314 -0.71 14.45 21.29
CA LEU A 314 -1.79 14.80 20.36
C LEU A 314 -2.84 15.73 21.00
N GLU A 315 -3.20 15.51 22.27
CA GLU A 315 -4.22 16.29 22.97
C GLU A 315 -3.74 17.70 23.35
N THR A 316 -2.44 17.88 23.58
CA THR A 316 -1.82 19.18 23.86
C THR A 316 -1.36 19.94 22.62
N ALA A 317 -1.60 19.38 21.42
CA ALA A 317 -1.23 20.01 20.16
C ALA A 317 -1.86 21.40 20.02
N GLN A 318 -1.04 22.40 19.69
CA GLN A 318 -1.53 23.76 19.47
C GLN A 318 -2.25 23.82 18.11
N GLY A 319 -3.43 24.44 18.10
CA GLY A 319 -4.17 24.64 16.85
C GLY A 319 -3.33 25.38 15.82
N GLY A 320 -3.13 24.77 14.64
CA GLY A 320 -2.32 25.33 13.56
C GLY A 320 -0.81 25.06 13.65
N GLU A 321 -0.34 24.21 14.57
CA GLU A 321 1.05 23.74 14.59
C GLU A 321 1.42 23.05 13.26
N PRO A 322 2.46 23.52 12.53
CA PRO A 322 2.89 22.88 11.30
C PRO A 322 3.39 21.45 11.54
N GLN A 323 2.76 20.47 10.87
CA GLN A 323 3.21 19.07 10.88
C GLN A 323 3.94 18.75 9.57
N PRO A 324 5.01 17.92 9.61
CA PRO A 324 5.59 17.42 8.38
C PRO A 324 4.64 16.41 7.73
N ASP A 325 4.53 16.44 6.40
CA ASP A 325 3.58 15.60 5.63
C ASP A 325 3.72 14.09 5.97
N TRP A 326 4.94 13.62 6.27
CA TRP A 326 5.22 12.22 6.59
C TRP A 326 4.65 11.72 7.93
N SER A 327 4.21 12.61 8.83
CA SER A 327 3.56 12.25 10.10
C SER A 327 2.08 12.66 10.16
N THR A 328 1.51 13.21 9.08
CA THR A 328 0.11 13.71 9.08
C THR A 328 -0.95 12.64 9.27
N TRP A 329 -0.62 11.37 9.04
CA TRP A 329 -1.49 10.22 9.32
C TRP A 329 -1.63 9.93 10.82
N VAL A 330 -0.76 10.49 11.67
CA VAL A 330 -0.78 10.23 13.11
C VAL A 330 -1.83 11.11 13.78
N ASP A 331 -2.96 10.50 14.11
CA ASP A 331 -4.07 11.14 14.81
C ASP A 331 -4.58 10.28 15.97
N LEU A 332 -5.61 10.76 16.69
CA LEU A 332 -6.18 10.01 17.81
C LEU A 332 -6.81 8.67 17.41
N THR A 333 -7.26 8.51 16.17
CA THR A 333 -7.84 7.26 15.67
C THR A 333 -6.74 6.21 15.46
N GLU A 334 -5.62 6.59 14.82
CA GLU A 334 -4.45 5.73 14.67
C GLU A 334 -3.82 5.39 16.03
N LEU A 335 -3.81 6.35 16.97
CA LEU A 335 -3.35 6.10 18.34
C LEU A 335 -4.26 5.10 19.07
N ASP A 336 -5.59 5.17 18.89
CA ASP A 336 -6.54 4.19 19.41
C ASP A 336 -6.28 2.79 18.83
N ILE A 337 -5.99 2.70 17.51
CA ILE A 337 -5.58 1.46 16.87
C ILE A 337 -4.29 0.92 17.50
N MET A 338 -3.24 1.74 17.64
CA MET A 338 -1.99 1.32 18.26
C MET A 338 -2.17 0.87 19.71
N THR A 339 -2.98 1.60 20.47
CA THR A 339 -3.38 1.25 21.84
C THR A 339 -4.00 -0.14 21.88
N GLY A 340 -4.96 -0.39 21.01
CA GLY A 340 -5.61 -1.69 20.86
C GLY A 340 -4.64 -2.82 20.53
N ARG A 341 -3.74 -2.58 19.58
CA ARG A 341 -2.69 -3.53 19.18
C ARG A 341 -1.77 -3.90 20.33
N CYS A 342 -1.34 -2.91 21.11
CA CYS A 342 -0.52 -3.14 22.30
C CYS A 342 -1.27 -3.99 23.33
N TRP A 343 -2.57 -3.74 23.55
CA TRP A 343 -3.38 -4.57 24.45
C TRP A 343 -3.60 -5.99 23.96
N THR A 344 -3.75 -6.19 22.65
CA THR A 344 -3.83 -7.53 22.06
C THR A 344 -2.54 -8.30 22.30
N GLU A 345 -1.39 -7.68 22.04
CA GLU A 345 -0.07 -8.28 22.25
C GLU A 345 0.16 -8.66 23.73
N LEU A 346 -0.22 -7.77 24.65
CA LEU A 346 -0.16 -8.01 26.10
C LEU A 346 -1.24 -8.98 26.62
N ARG A 347 -2.03 -9.60 25.73
CA ARG A 347 -3.11 -10.54 26.06
C ARG A 347 -4.12 -9.94 27.06
N ARG A 348 -4.52 -8.69 26.83
CA ARG A 348 -5.54 -7.95 27.61
C ARG A 348 -6.78 -7.69 26.75
N PRO A 349 -7.56 -8.73 26.40
CA PRO A 349 -8.67 -8.61 25.45
C PRO A 349 -9.75 -7.63 25.92
N LEU A 350 -10.03 -7.55 27.22
CA LEU A 350 -11.01 -6.61 27.78
C LEU A 350 -10.61 -5.13 27.62
N ARG A 351 -9.32 -4.83 27.40
CA ARG A 351 -8.83 -3.49 27.03
C ARG A 351 -8.74 -3.31 25.52
N ALA A 352 -8.36 -4.36 24.80
CA ALA A 352 -8.13 -4.32 23.35
C ALA A 352 -9.43 -4.21 22.53
N VAL A 353 -10.43 -5.05 22.84
CA VAL A 353 -11.66 -5.16 22.04
C VAL A 353 -12.43 -3.85 21.97
N PRO A 354 -12.70 -3.12 23.09
CA PRO A 354 -13.48 -1.88 23.02
C PRO A 354 -12.81 -0.79 22.18
N VAL A 355 -11.49 -0.57 22.38
CA VAL A 355 -10.77 0.49 21.68
C VAL A 355 -10.59 0.18 20.19
N LEU A 356 -10.28 -1.08 19.83
CA LEU A 356 -10.16 -1.50 18.43
C LEU A 356 -11.51 -1.44 17.71
N THR A 357 -12.60 -1.87 18.36
CA THR A 357 -13.95 -1.78 17.78
C THR A 357 -14.31 -0.33 17.49
N ALA A 358 -14.20 0.55 18.49
CA ALA A 358 -14.55 1.95 18.34
C ALA A 358 -13.69 2.69 17.31
N ALA A 359 -12.40 2.34 17.18
CA ALA A 359 -11.54 2.91 16.14
C ALA A 359 -11.90 2.37 14.74
N LEU A 360 -12.15 1.07 14.60
CA LEU A 360 -12.45 0.43 13.32
C LEU A 360 -13.84 0.77 12.75
N ASP A 361 -14.80 1.10 13.61
CA ASP A 361 -16.12 1.59 13.18
C ASP A 361 -16.04 2.96 12.48
N ARG A 362 -15.00 3.75 12.80
CA ARG A 362 -14.72 5.06 12.18
C ARG A 362 -13.79 4.98 10.97
N TYR A 363 -13.18 3.82 10.72
CA TYR A 363 -12.14 3.65 9.70
C TYR A 363 -12.76 3.25 8.35
N SER A 364 -12.51 4.02 7.28
CA SER A 364 -13.08 3.73 5.95
C SER A 364 -12.54 2.43 5.36
N ASP A 365 -13.37 1.72 4.58
CA ASP A 365 -12.92 0.59 3.75
C ASP A 365 -12.05 1.04 2.56
N ASP A 366 -12.03 2.34 2.24
CA ASP A 366 -11.11 2.91 1.24
C ASP A 366 -9.63 2.69 1.63
N HIS A 367 -9.36 2.52 2.92
CA HIS A 367 -8.05 2.15 3.47
C HIS A 367 -7.94 0.63 3.70
N ALA A 368 -8.32 -0.16 2.69
CA ALA A 368 -8.48 -1.61 2.80
C ALA A 368 -7.22 -2.32 3.34
N ARG A 369 -6.02 -1.88 2.94
CA ARG A 369 -4.74 -2.43 3.41
C ARG A 369 -4.61 -2.38 4.92
N ASP A 370 -4.72 -1.17 5.47
CA ASP A 370 -4.47 -0.91 6.89
C ASP A 370 -5.64 -1.43 7.72
N LYS A 371 -6.88 -1.28 7.24
CA LYS A 371 -8.05 -1.87 7.89
C LYS A 371 -8.00 -3.39 7.97
N ALA A 372 -7.52 -4.08 6.92
CA ALA A 372 -7.32 -5.53 6.95
C ALA A 372 -6.31 -5.93 8.03
N LEU A 373 -5.18 -5.21 8.12
CA LEU A 373 -4.21 -5.43 9.19
C LEU A 373 -4.82 -5.18 10.56
N TYR A 374 -5.58 -4.11 10.76
CA TYR A 374 -6.17 -3.76 12.06
C TYR A 374 -7.29 -4.71 12.48
N LEU A 375 -8.08 -5.22 11.53
CA LEU A 375 -9.07 -6.28 11.81
C LEU A 375 -8.41 -7.58 12.26
N SER A 376 -7.21 -7.90 11.78
CA SER A 376 -6.46 -9.08 12.27
C SER A 376 -6.15 -8.96 13.77
N TRP A 377 -5.89 -7.74 14.25
CA TRP A 377 -5.65 -7.48 15.66
C TRP A 377 -6.90 -7.61 16.53
N LEU A 378 -8.04 -7.14 16.01
CA LEU A 378 -9.32 -7.32 16.68
C LEU A 378 -9.73 -8.81 16.70
N ALA A 379 -9.48 -9.55 15.62
CA ALA A 379 -9.73 -10.98 15.55
C ALA A 379 -8.91 -11.75 16.60
N ASP A 380 -7.61 -11.46 16.75
CA ASP A 380 -6.79 -12.08 17.79
C ASP A 380 -7.25 -11.70 19.20
N ALA A 381 -7.67 -10.45 19.42
CA ALA A 381 -8.24 -10.02 20.70
C ALA A 381 -9.51 -10.81 21.06
N TYR A 382 -10.46 -10.96 20.13
CA TYR A 382 -11.65 -11.78 20.33
C TYR A 382 -11.31 -13.25 20.59
N LEU A 383 -10.38 -13.82 19.81
CA LEU A 383 -9.99 -15.22 20.01
C LEU A 383 -9.33 -15.43 21.37
N THR A 384 -8.59 -14.44 21.85
CA THR A 384 -7.98 -14.44 23.19
C THR A 384 -9.02 -14.27 24.30
N ALA A 385 -10.15 -13.61 24.02
CA ALA A 385 -11.29 -13.49 24.91
C ALA A 385 -12.17 -14.76 24.98
N GLY A 386 -11.96 -15.73 24.08
CA GLY A 386 -12.85 -16.88 23.92
C GLY A 386 -14.07 -16.63 23.02
N GLU A 387 -14.15 -15.45 22.39
CA GLU A 387 -15.23 -15.06 21.47
C GLU A 387 -14.92 -15.57 20.05
N VAL A 388 -14.99 -16.88 19.87
CA VAL A 388 -14.46 -17.57 18.68
C VAL A 388 -15.19 -17.18 17.39
N GLU A 389 -16.52 -17.08 17.42
CA GLU A 389 -17.31 -16.69 16.25
C GLU A 389 -17.03 -15.24 15.82
N GLN A 390 -16.83 -14.34 16.79
CA GLN A 390 -16.43 -12.95 16.50
C GLN A 390 -15.02 -12.89 15.91
N ALA A 391 -14.10 -13.69 16.43
CA ALA A 391 -12.76 -13.81 15.88
C ALA A 391 -12.80 -14.29 14.42
N ALA A 392 -13.58 -15.33 14.13
CA ALA A 392 -13.76 -15.85 12.77
C ALA A 392 -14.37 -14.79 11.84
N ALA A 393 -15.40 -14.06 12.29
CA ALA A 393 -16.01 -12.99 11.50
C ALA A 393 -15.01 -11.87 11.13
N LYS A 394 -14.23 -11.39 12.11
CA LYS A 394 -13.23 -10.34 11.88
C LYS A 394 -12.05 -10.82 11.03
N ALA A 395 -11.59 -12.06 11.24
CA ALA A 395 -10.55 -12.67 10.39
C ALA A 395 -11.03 -12.83 8.93
N GLY A 396 -12.28 -13.26 8.72
CA GLY A 396 -12.89 -13.33 7.39
C GLY A 396 -12.95 -11.97 6.71
N ARG A 397 -13.42 -10.94 7.42
CA ARG A 397 -13.46 -9.58 6.88
C ARG A 397 -12.06 -9.05 6.54
N ALA A 398 -11.07 -9.36 7.38
CA ALA A 398 -9.68 -8.99 7.12
C ALA A 398 -9.13 -9.63 5.84
N LEU A 399 -9.47 -10.90 5.56
CA LEU A 399 -9.08 -11.58 4.32
C LEU A 399 -9.74 -10.99 3.09
N GLU A 400 -11.04 -10.67 3.18
CA GLU A 400 -11.77 -10.01 2.10
C GLU A 400 -11.11 -8.69 1.72
N LEU A 401 -10.79 -7.84 2.71
CA LEU A 401 -10.13 -6.55 2.48
C LEU A 401 -8.68 -6.70 2.02
N ALA A 402 -7.96 -7.73 2.47
CA ALA A 402 -6.60 -8.01 2.02
C ALA A 402 -6.53 -8.51 0.57
N THR A 403 -7.66 -8.92 -0.02
CA THR A 403 -7.68 -9.45 -1.38
C THR A 403 -7.36 -8.35 -2.39
N GLY A 404 -6.26 -8.53 -3.14
CA GLY A 404 -5.84 -7.58 -4.18
C GLY A 404 -4.99 -6.41 -3.68
N VAL A 405 -4.64 -6.38 -2.38
CA VAL A 405 -3.72 -5.38 -1.82
C VAL A 405 -2.28 -5.88 -1.97
N ALA A 406 -1.37 -5.01 -2.43
CA ALA A 406 0.06 -5.33 -2.55
C ALA A 406 0.80 -5.21 -1.20
N SER A 407 0.33 -5.93 -0.18
CA SER A 407 0.95 -6.02 1.15
C SER A 407 0.90 -7.45 1.68
N ILE A 408 2.00 -7.93 2.24
CA ILE A 408 2.05 -9.27 2.84
C ILE A 408 1.59 -9.28 4.30
N ARG A 409 1.55 -8.11 4.94
CA ARG A 409 1.41 -7.98 6.40
C ARG A 409 0.06 -8.46 6.93
N PRO A 410 -1.09 -8.14 6.31
CA PRO A 410 -2.37 -8.66 6.79
C PRO A 410 -2.39 -10.19 6.79
N ARG A 411 -1.95 -10.82 5.69
CA ARG A 411 -1.96 -12.28 5.57
C ARG A 411 -1.01 -12.96 6.56
N GLN A 412 0.21 -12.44 6.71
CA GLN A 412 1.15 -12.91 7.74
C GLN A 412 0.58 -12.89 9.15
N ARG A 413 -0.29 -11.91 9.47
CA ARG A 413 -0.96 -11.84 10.78
C ARG A 413 -2.18 -12.74 10.89
N ILE A 414 -2.93 -12.92 9.81
CA ILE A 414 -4.16 -13.71 9.80
C ILE A 414 -3.84 -15.21 9.87
N ASP A 415 -2.78 -15.68 9.20
CA ASP A 415 -2.48 -17.12 9.10
C ASP A 415 -2.33 -17.83 10.47
N PRO A 416 -1.61 -17.26 11.48
CA PRO A 416 -1.59 -17.84 12.84
C PRO A 416 -2.95 -17.86 13.52
N ILE A 417 -3.81 -16.88 13.26
CA ILE A 417 -5.17 -16.81 13.81
C ILE A 417 -6.01 -17.94 13.22
N LEU A 418 -5.96 -18.14 11.90
CA LEU A 418 -6.62 -19.28 11.23
C LEU A 418 -6.11 -20.61 11.79
N GLY A 419 -4.81 -20.73 12.05
CA GLY A 419 -4.20 -21.90 12.67
C GLY A 419 -4.80 -22.24 14.03
N ARG A 420 -5.03 -21.23 14.89
CA ARG A 420 -5.70 -21.40 16.19
C ARG A 420 -7.19 -21.69 16.05
N LEU A 421 -7.86 -21.07 15.09
CA LEU A 421 -9.29 -21.30 14.82
C LEU A 421 -9.58 -22.75 14.40
N ARG A 422 -8.63 -23.48 13.81
CA ARG A 422 -8.81 -24.91 13.46
C ARG A 422 -9.20 -25.82 14.64
N ALA A 423 -8.86 -25.43 15.88
CA ALA A 423 -9.29 -26.16 17.06
C ALA A 423 -10.80 -26.07 17.33
N HIS A 424 -11.52 -25.20 16.61
CA HIS A 424 -12.94 -24.88 16.78
C HIS A 424 -13.77 -25.15 15.51
N MET A 425 -13.37 -26.15 14.70
CA MET A 425 -14.04 -26.55 13.45
C MET A 425 -15.47 -27.07 13.63
N ASP A 426 -15.85 -27.38 14.87
CA ASP A 426 -17.21 -27.72 15.25
C ASP A 426 -18.17 -26.53 15.10
N LEU A 427 -17.67 -25.29 15.25
CA LEU A 427 -18.44 -24.08 14.99
C LEU A 427 -18.58 -23.81 13.49
N GLY A 428 -19.82 -23.59 13.03
CA GLY A 428 -20.11 -23.37 11.60
C GLY A 428 -19.36 -22.18 10.99
N SER A 429 -19.32 -21.05 11.71
CA SER A 429 -18.63 -19.82 11.26
C SER A 429 -17.12 -20.02 11.03
N VAL A 430 -16.48 -20.87 11.84
CA VAL A 430 -15.07 -21.23 11.72
C VAL A 430 -14.84 -22.14 10.52
N ARG A 431 -15.69 -23.15 10.36
CA ARG A 431 -15.63 -24.07 9.21
C ARG A 431 -15.80 -23.32 7.89
N ASP A 432 -16.82 -22.48 7.78
CA ASP A 432 -17.11 -21.68 6.59
C ASP A 432 -15.95 -20.72 6.24
N LEU A 433 -15.28 -20.15 7.26
CA LEU A 433 -14.09 -19.35 7.05
C LEU A 433 -12.94 -20.19 6.48
N LEU A 434 -12.64 -21.33 7.10
CA LEU A 434 -11.49 -22.15 6.73
C LEU A 434 -11.66 -22.79 5.35
N GLU A 435 -12.87 -23.22 4.99
CA GLU A 435 -13.20 -23.72 3.65
C GLU A 435 -12.97 -22.64 2.57
N ARG A 436 -13.35 -21.39 2.84
CA ARG A 436 -13.10 -20.25 1.91
C ARG A 436 -11.61 -19.93 1.73
N THR A 437 -10.75 -20.29 2.68
CA THR A 437 -9.31 -20.03 2.62
C THR A 437 -8.48 -21.15 1.99
N ALA A 438 -9.07 -22.34 1.83
CA ALA A 438 -8.40 -23.51 1.27
C ALA A 438 -8.44 -23.58 -0.27
N GLY A 439 -9.30 -22.78 -0.91
CA GLY A 439 -9.35 -22.58 -2.36
C GLY A 439 -8.69 -21.27 -2.77
#